data_AF-A0A0B7NIV9-F1
#
_entry.id   AF-A0A0B7NIV9-F1
#
_cell.length_a   1.000
_cell.length_b   1.000
_cell.length_c   1.000
_cell.angle_alpha   90.00
_cell.angle_beta   90.00
_cell.angle_gamma   90.00
#
_symmetry.space_group_name_H-M   'P 1'
#
loop_
_entity.id
_entity.type
_entity.pdbx_description
1 polymer ?
#
loop_
_entity_poly.entity_id
_entity_poly.type
_entity_poly.pdbx_seq_one_letter_code
_entity_poly.pdbx_strand_id
1 'polypeptide(L)'
;MSNAQVDTASKAEGDIANKKKKHNFTALEEQQEKLNRLFEKIDKPVYIPEKPKEKNEIQAPKDFVRNVSGSSAGAGSGDFHVYRAQRRREYARMKTMDDQERKEKEDKEYSDKLRRLREEDEERTAKKRARRQKRNKIKKSADKDVIKKE
;
A
#
# COMPACT_ATOMS: atom_id res chain seq x y z
N MET A 1 -7.29 71.30 8.10
CA MET A 1 -5.90 70.80 8.23
C MET A 1 -6.00 69.37 8.75
N SER A 2 -6.11 68.41 7.84
CA SER A 2 -4.99 67.59 7.33
C SER A 2 -4.59 66.49 8.32
N ASN A 3 -5.03 65.26 8.03
CA ASN A 3 -4.23 64.03 8.10
C ASN A 3 -5.14 62.82 7.82
N ALA A 4 -5.40 62.56 6.53
CA ALA A 4 -6.17 61.40 6.06
C ALA A 4 -5.34 60.53 5.10
N GLN A 5 -4.03 60.40 5.35
CA GLN A 5 -3.08 59.87 4.36
C GLN A 5 -2.08 58.83 4.88
N VAL A 6 -2.24 58.28 6.09
CA VAL A 6 -1.24 57.34 6.65
C VAL A 6 -1.68 55.87 6.59
N ASP A 7 -2.96 55.57 6.45
CA ASP A 7 -3.45 54.18 6.57
C ASP A 7 -3.57 53.40 5.25
N THR A 8 -3.35 54.04 4.10
CA THR A 8 -3.45 53.38 2.78
C THR A 8 -2.16 52.71 2.30
N ALA A 9 -1.03 52.96 2.96
CA ALA A 9 0.26 52.37 2.59
C ALA A 9 0.49 50.97 3.18
N SER A 10 0.01 50.69 4.39
CA SER A 10 0.25 49.41 5.10
C SER A 10 -0.51 48.22 4.52
N LYS A 11 -1.60 48.48 3.78
CA LYS A 11 -2.40 47.44 3.14
C LYS A 11 -1.82 47.00 1.79
N ALA A 12 -1.07 47.88 1.12
CA ALA A 12 -0.44 47.59 -0.16
C ALA A 12 0.85 46.75 -0.01
N GLU A 13 1.56 46.82 1.11
CA GLU A 13 2.77 46.02 1.34
C GLU A 13 2.49 44.53 1.60
N GLY A 14 1.36 44.22 2.25
CA GLY A 14 0.96 42.83 2.53
C GLY A 14 0.56 42.03 1.29
N ASP A 15 -0.01 42.69 0.28
CA ASP A 15 -0.51 42.05 -0.94
C ASP A 15 0.59 41.77 -1.98
N ILE A 16 1.74 42.47 -1.91
CA ILE A 16 2.89 42.27 -2.81
C ILE A 16 3.75 41.06 -2.38
N ALA A 17 3.73 40.71 -1.08
CA ALA A 17 4.55 39.63 -0.51
C ALA A 17 4.05 38.21 -0.89
N ASN A 18 2.78 38.05 -1.27
CA ASN A 18 2.19 36.74 -1.57
C ASN A 18 1.95 36.51 -3.07
N LYS A 19 2.85 37.03 -3.92
CA LYS A 19 2.86 36.66 -5.34
C LYS A 19 3.57 35.32 -5.49
N LYS A 20 2.83 34.21 -5.31
CA LYS A 20 3.35 32.84 -5.50
C LYS A 20 4.08 32.77 -6.84
N LYS A 21 5.40 32.56 -6.81
CA LYS A 21 6.20 32.38 -8.02
C LYS A 21 5.65 31.17 -8.76
N LYS A 22 5.13 31.38 -9.96
CA LYS A 22 4.65 30.31 -10.84
C LYS A 22 5.87 29.62 -11.47
N HIS A 23 6.57 28.81 -10.68
CA HIS A 23 7.63 27.94 -11.14
C HIS A 23 7.26 26.49 -10.79
N ASN A 24 7.75 25.53 -11.59
CA ASN A 24 7.57 24.12 -11.29
C ASN A 24 8.45 23.76 -10.09
N PHE A 25 7.85 23.54 -8.93
CA PHE A 25 8.59 23.20 -7.73
C PHE A 25 9.51 22.00 -7.96
N THR A 26 10.72 22.10 -7.43
CA THR A 26 11.58 20.92 -7.32
C THR A 26 10.97 19.94 -6.31
N ALA A 27 11.30 18.65 -6.42
CA ALA A 27 10.77 17.63 -5.50
C ALA A 27 11.02 17.96 -4.01
N LEU A 28 12.13 18.66 -3.72
CA LEU A 28 12.50 19.11 -2.39
C LEU A 28 11.62 20.29 -1.94
N GLU A 29 11.40 21.28 -2.80
CA GLU A 29 10.52 22.42 -2.51
C GLU A 29 9.07 21.97 -2.28
N GLU A 30 8.56 20.99 -3.03
CA GLU A 30 7.22 20.42 -2.78
C GLU A 30 7.11 19.78 -1.40
N GLN A 31 8.15 19.08 -0.95
CA GLN A 31 8.18 18.48 0.38
C GLN A 31 8.23 19.57 1.45
N GLN A 32 9.03 20.61 1.25
CA GLN A 32 9.09 21.76 2.15
C GLN A 32 7.73 22.45 2.27
N GLU A 33 7.02 22.70 1.16
CA GLU A 33 5.68 23.29 1.23
C GLU A 33 4.67 22.38 1.96
N LYS A 34 4.70 21.07 1.70
CA LYS A 34 3.86 20.09 2.41
C LYS A 34 4.14 20.08 3.92
N LEU A 35 5.41 20.17 4.31
CA LEU A 35 5.84 20.26 5.72
C LEU A 35 5.43 21.59 6.35
N ASN A 36 5.65 22.71 5.69
CA ASN A 36 5.24 24.03 6.16
C ASN A 36 3.73 24.07 6.42
N ARG A 37 2.92 23.53 5.49
CA ARG A 37 1.46 23.40 5.65
C ARG A 37 1.08 22.52 6.85
N LEU A 38 1.87 21.50 7.17
CA LEU A 38 1.64 20.66 8.33
C LEU A 38 2.01 21.38 9.64
N PHE A 39 3.11 22.14 9.63
CA PHE A 39 3.56 22.94 10.78
C PHE A 39 2.66 24.16 11.08
N GLU A 40 1.87 24.64 10.12
CA GLU A 40 0.86 25.68 10.39
C GLU A 40 -0.18 25.24 11.44
N LYS A 41 -0.43 23.92 11.59
CA LYS A 41 -1.47 23.37 12.48
C LYS A 41 -0.98 22.12 13.21
N ILE A 42 0.03 22.30 14.06
CA ILE A 42 0.67 21.21 14.82
C ILE A 42 -0.32 20.48 15.74
N ASP A 43 -1.30 21.19 16.30
CA ASP A 43 -2.28 20.60 17.23
C ASP A 43 -3.26 19.61 16.58
N LYS A 44 -3.37 19.61 15.24
CA LYS A 44 -4.29 18.72 14.53
C LYS A 44 -3.59 17.39 14.22
N PRO A 45 -4.12 16.24 14.69
CA PRO A 45 -3.54 14.95 14.34
C PRO A 45 -3.61 14.71 12.83
N VAL A 46 -2.51 14.22 12.26
CA VAL A 46 -2.42 13.92 10.82
C VAL A 46 -3.16 12.63 10.52
N TYR A 47 -4.06 12.67 9.52
CA TYR A 47 -4.69 11.46 9.01
C TYR A 47 -3.72 10.71 8.09
N ILE A 48 -3.23 9.56 8.55
CA ILE A 48 -2.51 8.60 7.72
C ILE A 48 -3.55 7.60 7.19
N PRO A 49 -3.75 7.49 5.87
CA PRO A 49 -4.73 6.57 5.33
C PRO A 49 -4.34 5.13 5.67
N GLU A 50 -5.32 4.36 6.16
CA GLU A 50 -5.15 2.91 6.31
C GLU A 50 -4.91 2.25 4.95
N LYS A 51 -4.24 1.09 4.96
CA LYS A 51 -4.05 0.29 3.75
C LYS A 51 -5.42 0.05 3.08
N PRO A 52 -5.55 0.29 1.76
CA PRO A 52 -6.82 0.05 1.08
C PRO A 52 -7.22 -1.41 1.29
N LYS A 53 -8.40 -1.60 1.88
CA LYS A 53 -9.01 -2.93 2.00
C LYS A 53 -9.27 -3.46 0.60
N GLU A 54 -8.98 -4.74 0.38
CA GLU A 54 -9.39 -5.39 -0.86
C GLU A 54 -10.90 -5.20 -0.99
N LYS A 55 -11.32 -4.51 -2.05
CA LYS A 55 -12.74 -4.28 -2.28
C LYS A 55 -13.31 -5.66 -2.55
N ASN A 56 -14.18 -6.15 -1.66
CA ASN A 56 -15.07 -7.24 -2.02
C ASN A 56 -15.95 -6.70 -3.15
N GLU A 57 -15.55 -6.92 -4.40
CA GLU A 57 -16.16 -6.24 -5.55
C GLU A 57 -17.63 -6.67 -5.72
N ILE A 58 -18.04 -7.78 -5.09
CA ILE A 58 -19.41 -8.27 -5.08
C ILE A 58 -20.00 -8.17 -3.68
N GLN A 59 -21.11 -7.43 -3.59
CA GLN A 59 -21.97 -7.42 -2.42
C GLN A 59 -22.60 -8.80 -2.23
N ALA A 60 -22.63 -9.27 -0.98
CA ALA A 60 -23.29 -10.52 -0.64
C ALA A 60 -24.76 -10.53 -1.14
N PRO A 61 -25.28 -11.69 -1.57
CA PRO A 61 -26.68 -11.81 -1.92
C PRO A 61 -27.55 -11.45 -0.71
N LYS A 62 -28.74 -10.91 -0.96
CA LYS A 62 -29.71 -10.62 0.11
C LYS A 62 -30.32 -11.93 0.60
N ASP A 63 -30.43 -12.10 1.91
CA ASP A 63 -31.01 -13.31 2.51
C ASP A 63 -32.47 -13.53 2.12
N PHE A 64 -33.25 -12.44 2.04
CA PHE A 64 -34.67 -12.48 1.69
C PHE A 64 -35.00 -11.52 0.56
N VAL A 65 -35.61 -12.06 -0.50
CA VAL A 65 -36.22 -11.27 -1.57
C VAL A 65 -37.71 -11.18 -1.27
N ARG A 66 -38.20 -9.96 -0.97
CA ARG A 66 -39.59 -9.72 -0.56
C ARG A 66 -40.57 -9.65 -1.74
N ASN A 67 -40.06 -9.56 -2.96
CA ASN A 67 -40.82 -9.17 -4.15
C ASN A 67 -40.89 -10.31 -5.18
N VAL A 68 -41.01 -11.55 -4.71
CA VAL A 68 -41.04 -12.73 -5.58
C VAL A 68 -42.47 -12.95 -6.05
N SER A 69 -42.70 -12.91 -7.38
CA SER A 69 -43.97 -13.29 -7.99
C SER A 69 -44.18 -14.81 -7.88
N GLY A 70 -45.44 -15.26 -7.90
CA GLY A 70 -45.77 -16.69 -7.81
C GLY A 70 -45.14 -17.49 -8.96
N SER A 71 -44.84 -18.78 -8.72
CA SER A 71 -44.11 -19.62 -9.67
C SER A 71 -44.82 -19.85 -11.02
N SER A 72 -46.14 -19.69 -11.05
CA SER A 72 -46.97 -19.77 -12.26
C SER A 72 -47.35 -18.40 -12.84
N ALA A 73 -46.88 -17.30 -12.24
CA ALA A 73 -47.12 -15.97 -12.76
C ALA A 73 -46.37 -15.76 -14.08
N GLY A 74 -47.00 -15.08 -15.04
CA GLY A 74 -46.37 -14.74 -16.32
C GLY A 74 -45.23 -13.73 -16.19
N ALA A 75 -44.48 -13.54 -17.27
CA ALA A 75 -43.37 -12.58 -17.32
C ALA A 75 -43.88 -11.14 -17.15
N GLY A 76 -43.41 -10.46 -16.11
CA GLY A 76 -43.66 -9.05 -15.86
C GLY A 76 -42.72 -8.14 -16.67
N SER A 77 -43.11 -6.88 -16.86
CA SER A 77 -42.31 -5.87 -17.57
C SER A 77 -40.96 -5.57 -16.90
N GLY A 78 -40.85 -5.81 -15.59
CA GLY A 78 -39.62 -5.61 -14.81
C GLY A 78 -38.67 -6.80 -14.81
N ASP A 79 -39.12 -7.99 -15.22
CA ASP A 79 -38.37 -9.24 -15.05
C ASP A 79 -37.08 -9.25 -15.87
N PHE A 80 -37.11 -8.63 -17.05
CA PHE A 80 -35.91 -8.46 -17.88
C PHE A 80 -34.81 -7.66 -17.15
N HIS A 81 -35.18 -6.60 -16.44
CA HIS A 81 -34.20 -5.78 -15.72
C HIS A 81 -33.68 -6.48 -14.47
N VAL A 82 -34.52 -7.26 -13.77
CA VAL A 82 -34.10 -8.12 -12.67
C VAL A 82 -33.07 -9.14 -13.16
N TYR A 83 -33.38 -9.84 -14.25
CA TYR A 83 -32.47 -10.79 -14.87
C TYR A 83 -31.13 -10.17 -15.29
N ARG A 84 -31.18 -9.04 -15.98
CA ARG A 84 -29.98 -8.31 -16.42
C ARG A 84 -29.09 -7.92 -15.24
N ALA A 85 -29.68 -7.44 -14.14
CA ALA A 85 -28.95 -7.08 -12.93
C ALA A 85 -28.35 -8.32 -12.24
N GLN A 86 -29.11 -9.41 -12.12
CA GLN A 86 -28.66 -10.67 -11.55
C GLN A 86 -27.51 -11.28 -12.38
N ARG A 87 -27.65 -11.35 -13.70
CA ARG A 87 -26.62 -11.88 -14.61
C ARG A 87 -25.33 -11.07 -14.50
N ARG A 88 -25.41 -9.74 -14.45
CA ARG A 88 -24.22 -8.89 -14.25
C ARG A 88 -23.54 -9.14 -12.91
N ARG A 89 -24.33 -9.27 -11.83
CA ARG A 89 -23.79 -9.60 -10.50
C ARG A 89 -23.11 -10.96 -10.50
N GLU A 90 -23.71 -11.94 -11.16
CA GLU A 90 -23.18 -13.30 -11.22
C GLU A 90 -21.90 -13.39 -12.06
N TYR A 91 -21.85 -12.71 -13.21
CA TYR A 91 -20.61 -12.65 -14.01
C TYR A 91 -19.49 -11.93 -13.29
N ALA A 92 -19.79 -10.83 -12.59
CA ALA A 92 -18.81 -10.19 -11.73
C ALA A 92 -18.31 -11.15 -10.64
N ARG A 93 -19.22 -11.89 -9.99
CA ARG A 93 -18.90 -12.89 -8.96
C ARG A 93 -18.00 -14.00 -9.46
N MET A 94 -18.31 -14.57 -10.63
CA MET A 94 -17.49 -15.62 -11.22
C MET A 94 -16.12 -15.10 -11.62
N LYS A 95 -16.08 -13.94 -12.28
CA LYS A 95 -14.82 -13.32 -12.67
C LYS A 95 -13.89 -13.07 -11.48
N THR A 96 -14.40 -12.54 -10.36
CA THR A 96 -13.55 -12.31 -9.18
C THR A 96 -13.08 -13.59 -8.54
N MET A 97 -13.89 -14.65 -8.54
CA MET A 97 -13.50 -15.95 -8.00
C MET A 97 -12.37 -16.54 -8.84
N ASP A 98 -12.49 -16.47 -10.17
CA ASP A 98 -11.46 -16.93 -11.10
C ASP A 98 -10.17 -16.10 -10.97
N ASP A 99 -10.29 -14.77 -10.88
CA ASP A 99 -9.14 -13.86 -10.71
C ASP A 99 -8.44 -14.08 -9.35
N GLN A 100 -9.20 -14.33 -8.27
CA GLN A 100 -8.65 -14.68 -6.96
C GLN A 100 -7.94 -16.03 -6.99
N GLU A 101 -8.55 -17.05 -7.59
CA GLU A 101 -7.93 -18.37 -7.72
C GLU A 101 -6.62 -18.29 -8.51
N ARG A 102 -6.59 -17.53 -9.61
CA ARG A 102 -5.37 -17.30 -10.39
C ARG A 102 -4.29 -16.62 -9.55
N LYS A 103 -4.64 -15.51 -8.87
CA LYS A 103 -3.70 -14.77 -8.01
C LYS A 103 -3.14 -15.65 -6.90
N GLU A 104 -3.98 -16.44 -6.23
CA GLU A 104 -3.55 -17.35 -5.19
C GLU A 104 -2.59 -18.43 -5.70
N LYS A 105 -2.84 -18.99 -6.90
CA LYS A 105 -1.94 -19.97 -7.52
C LYS A 105 -0.58 -19.33 -7.82
N GLU A 106 -0.56 -18.17 -8.45
CA GLU A 106 0.66 -17.42 -8.76
C GLU A 106 1.45 -17.05 -7.49
N ASP A 107 0.76 -16.58 -6.45
CA ASP A 107 1.37 -16.22 -5.16
C ASP A 107 1.96 -17.45 -4.45
N LYS A 108 1.26 -18.60 -4.48
CA LYS A 108 1.75 -19.88 -3.93
C LYS A 108 3.00 -20.33 -4.67
N GLU A 109 2.97 -20.38 -5.99
CA GLU A 109 4.12 -20.76 -6.83
C GLU A 109 5.33 -19.85 -6.60
N TYR A 110 5.10 -18.54 -6.53
CA TYR A 110 6.14 -17.57 -6.25
C TYR A 110 6.76 -17.78 -4.86
N SER A 111 5.92 -17.96 -3.83
CA SER A 111 6.38 -18.17 -2.45
C SER A 111 7.19 -19.45 -2.30
N ASP A 112 6.75 -20.54 -2.93
CA ASP A 112 7.46 -21.82 -2.92
C ASP A 112 8.80 -21.72 -3.66
N LYS A 113 8.84 -21.02 -4.80
CA LYS A 113 10.09 -20.77 -5.53
C LYS A 113 11.07 -19.96 -4.68
N LEU A 114 10.59 -18.90 -4.03
CA LEU A 114 11.42 -18.07 -3.15
C LEU A 114 11.94 -18.87 -1.95
N ARG A 115 11.10 -19.73 -1.36
CA ARG A 115 11.49 -20.61 -0.25
C ARG A 115 12.60 -21.57 -0.66
N ARG A 116 12.45 -22.24 -1.80
CA ARG A 116 13.47 -23.17 -2.34
C ARG A 116 14.80 -22.47 -2.60
N LEU A 117 14.78 -21.31 -3.27
CA LEU A 117 15.99 -20.53 -3.52
C LEU A 117 16.69 -20.12 -2.22
N ARG A 118 15.90 -19.71 -1.22
CA ARG A 118 16.43 -19.35 0.10
C ARG A 118 17.06 -20.55 0.81
N GLU A 119 16.41 -21.71 0.81
CA GLU A 119 16.93 -22.96 1.37
C GLU A 119 18.26 -23.35 0.70
N GLU A 120 18.33 -23.32 -0.63
CA GLU A 120 19.56 -23.62 -1.39
C GLU A 120 20.71 -22.65 -1.05
N ASP A 121 20.43 -21.35 -0.94
CA ASP A 121 21.42 -20.35 -0.58
C ASP A 121 21.89 -20.49 0.88
N GLU A 122 20.98 -20.83 1.79
CA GLU A 122 21.27 -21.12 3.19
C GLU A 122 22.13 -22.38 3.33
N GLU A 123 21.84 -23.46 2.60
CA GLU A 123 22.66 -24.68 2.57
C GLU A 123 24.07 -24.42 2.03
N ARG A 124 24.18 -23.71 0.89
CA ARG A 124 25.47 -23.32 0.31
C ARG A 124 26.27 -22.47 1.29
N THR A 125 25.62 -21.53 1.96
CA THR A 125 26.25 -20.64 2.94
C THR A 125 26.65 -21.40 4.20
N ALA A 126 25.81 -22.30 4.71
CA ALA A 126 26.07 -23.14 5.88
C ALA A 126 27.26 -24.06 5.65
N LYS A 127 27.34 -24.72 4.48
CA LYS A 127 28.49 -25.56 4.10
C LYS A 127 29.79 -24.76 4.06
N LYS A 128 29.77 -23.56 3.47
CA LYS A 128 30.94 -22.65 3.44
C LYS A 128 31.31 -22.16 4.84
N ARG A 129 30.33 -21.81 5.68
CA ARG A 129 30.51 -21.37 7.08
C ARG A 129 31.13 -22.49 7.93
N ALA A 130 30.64 -23.72 7.82
CA ALA A 130 31.19 -24.89 8.52
C ALA A 130 32.65 -25.15 8.15
N ARG A 131 33.01 -25.06 6.86
CA ARG A 131 34.41 -25.16 6.41
C ARG A 131 35.30 -24.07 7.01
N ARG A 132 34.82 -22.82 7.07
CA ARG A 132 35.56 -21.70 7.71
C ARG A 132 35.72 -21.92 9.21
N GLN A 133 34.67 -22.34 9.92
CA GLN A 133 34.73 -22.61 11.36
C GLN A 133 35.69 -23.75 11.69
N LYS A 134 35.70 -24.85 10.91
CA LYS A 134 36.68 -25.93 11.07
C LYS A 134 38.12 -25.42 10.92
N ARG A 135 38.41 -24.65 9.87
CA ARG A 135 39.74 -24.04 9.67
C ARG A 135 40.13 -23.08 10.80
N ASN A 136 39.20 -22.25 11.26
CA ASN A 136 39.47 -21.32 12.37
C ASN A 136 39.71 -22.06 13.70
N LYS A 137 39.02 -23.18 13.96
CA LYS A 137 39.27 -24.02 15.13
C LYS A 137 40.68 -24.61 15.11
N ILE A 138 41.11 -25.15 13.97
CA ILE A 138 42.47 -25.72 13.79
C ILE A 138 43.55 -24.65 13.98
N LYS A 139 43.37 -23.45 13.40
CA LYS A 139 44.31 -22.34 13.60
C LYS A 139 44.40 -21.92 15.08
N LYS A 140 43.25 -21.78 15.75
CA LYS A 140 43.21 -21.44 17.18
C LYS A 140 43.84 -22.50 18.09
N SER A 141 43.73 -23.78 17.76
CA SER A 141 44.42 -24.83 18.52
C SER A 141 45.93 -24.77 18.29
N ALA A 142 46.38 -24.59 17.04
CA ALA A 142 47.80 -24.45 16.73
C ALA A 142 48.44 -23.22 17.43
N ASP A 143 47.79 -22.05 17.41
CA ASP A 143 48.28 -20.87 18.12
C ASP A 143 48.36 -21.10 19.64
N LYS A 144 47.39 -21.82 20.23
CA LYS A 144 47.42 -22.16 21.67
C LYS A 144 48.54 -23.15 22.02
N ASP A 145 48.85 -24.08 21.14
CA ASP A 145 49.93 -25.06 21.36
C ASP A 145 51.32 -24.40 21.25
N VAL A 146 51.45 -23.35 20.42
CA VAL A 146 52.67 -22.51 20.36
C VAL A 146 52.83 -21.69 21.65
N ILE A 147 51.77 -21.01 22.12
CA ILE A 147 51.80 -20.20 23.35
C ILE A 147 52.07 -21.04 24.62
N LYS A 148 51.73 -22.33 24.63
CA LYS A 148 52.01 -23.24 25.77
C LYS A 148 53.43 -23.82 25.78
N LYS A 149 54.18 -23.69 24.67
CA LYS A 149 55.54 -24.22 24.55
C LYS A 149 56.62 -23.17 24.82
N GLU A 150 56.25 -21.91 24.90
CA GLU A 150 57.04 -20.82 25.48
C GLU A 150 56.70 -20.65 26.96
#